data_AF-A0A0A8EMK0-F1
#
_entry.id   AF-A0A0A8EMK0-F1
#
_cell.length_a   1.000
_cell.length_b   1.000
_cell.length_c   1.000
_cell.angle_alpha   90.00
_cell.angle_beta   90.00
_cell.angle_gamma   90.00
#
_symmetry.space_group_name_H-M   'P 1'
#
loop_
_entity.id
_entity.type
_entity.pdbx_description
1 polymer ?
#
loop_
_entity_poly.entity_id
_entity_poly.type
_entity_poly.pdbx_seq_one_letter_code
_entity_poly.pdbx_strand_id
1 'polypeptide(L)' 'MPLRKVADLLGVDAAKASGLVRANRFPCRVTKVKGRYVAFAVDVMAAMGIDDPIVRTGDLLAGAEFARRWG' A
#
# COMPACT_ATOMS: atom_id res chain seq x y z
N MET A 1 -2.15 5.05 0.31
CA MET A 1 -1.74 4.82 1.71
C MET A 1 -0.67 5.85 2.12
N PRO A 2 -0.77 6.52 3.28
CA PRO A 2 0.22 7.51 3.73
C PRO A 2 1.61 6.91 3.99
N LEU A 3 2.68 7.64 3.66
CA LEU A 3 4.07 7.17 3.78
C LEU A 3 4.42 6.57 5.14
N ARG A 4 3.98 7.18 6.24
CA ARG A 4 4.23 6.66 7.60
C ARG A 4 3.71 5.22 7.76
N LYS A 5 2.45 4.99 7.36
CA LYS A 5 1.83 3.66 7.42
C LYS A 5 2.54 2.65 6.53
N VAL A 6 3.00 3.08 5.34
CA VAL A 6 3.78 2.23 4.43
C VAL A 6 5.13 1.88 5.05
N ALA A 7 5.80 2.83 5.70
CA ALA A 7 7.06 2.59 6.39
C ALA A 7 6.89 1.57 7.53
N ASP A 8 5.85 1.72 8.34
CA ASP A 8 5.51 0.78 9.41
C ASP A 8 5.26 -0.65 8.87
N LEU A 9 4.52 -0.78 7.77
CA LEU A 9 4.26 -2.08 7.12
C LEU A 9 5.51 -2.74 6.55
N LEU A 10 6.47 -1.95 6.06
CA LEU A 10 7.70 -2.43 5.44
C LEU A 10 8.87 -2.55 6.43
N GLY A 11 8.63 -2.34 7.74
CA GLY A 11 9.68 -2.35 8.76
C GLY A 11 10.71 -1.23 8.60
N VAL A 12 10.36 -0.14 7.91
CA VAL A 12 11.23 1.02 7.73
C VAL A 12 10.93 2.05 8.82
N ASP A 13 11.98 2.58 9.43
CA ASP A 13 11.86 3.71 10.36
C ASP A 13 11.14 4.91 9.71
N ALA A 14 9.96 5.24 10.24
CA ALA A 14 9.11 6.31 9.74
C ALA A 14 9.82 7.68 9.69
N ALA A 15 10.77 7.93 10.61
CA ALA A 15 11.54 9.18 10.62
C ALA A 15 12.47 9.28 9.39
N LYS A 16 12.98 8.14 8.90
CA LYS A 16 13.90 8.07 7.75
C LYS A 16 13.18 7.92 6.41
N ALA A 17 11.92 7.51 6.41
CA ALA A 17 11.15 7.22 5.21
C ALA A 17 11.18 8.36 4.17
N SER A 18 10.94 9.61 4.60
CA SER A 18 10.96 10.75 3.67
C SER A 18 12.36 11.05 3.10
N GLY A 19 13.43 10.72 3.82
CA GLY A 19 14.80 10.83 3.33
C GLY A 19 15.11 9.76 2.29
N LEU A 20 14.71 8.52 2.56
CA LEU A 20 14.85 7.39 1.63
C LEU A 20 14.10 7.61 0.31
N VAL A 21 12.89 8.18 0.38
CA VAL A 21 12.12 8.54 -0.83
C VAL A 21 12.88 9.54 -1.67
N ARG A 22 13.42 10.61 -1.07
CA ARG A 22 14.21 11.62 -1.79
C ARG A 22 15.51 11.07 -2.37
N ALA A 23 16.11 10.08 -1.70
CA ALA A 23 17.31 9.39 -2.16
C ALA A 23 17.03 8.25 -3.17
N ASN A 24 15.75 8.04 -3.55
CA ASN A 24 15.33 6.93 -4.41
C ASN A 24 15.72 5.54 -3.87
N ARG A 25 15.67 5.36 -2.54
CA ARG A 25 16.03 4.14 -1.81
C ARG A 25 14.88 3.57 -0.97
N PHE A 26 13.70 4.15 -1.06
CA PHE A 26 12.54 3.62 -0.33
C PHE A 26 12.04 2.34 -1.03
N PRO A 27 11.73 1.25 -0.29
CA PRO A 27 11.45 -0.07 -0.87
C PRO A 27 10.08 -0.19 -1.55
N CYS A 28 9.30 0.89 -1.64
CA CYS A 28 8.00 0.91 -2.28
C CYS A 28 7.89 2.14 -3.17
N ARG A 29 7.22 2.01 -4.31
CA ARG A 29 6.89 3.17 -5.16
C ARG A 29 5.93 4.10 -4.39
N VAL A 30 6.23 5.39 -4.44
CA VAL A 30 5.41 6.44 -3.82
C VAL A 30 5.21 7.59 -4.80
N THR A 31 4.09 8.28 -4.66
CA THR A 31 3.76 9.51 -5.39
C THR A 31 3.41 10.63 -4.40
N LYS A 32 3.27 11.86 -4.89
CA LYS A 32 2.81 13.00 -4.08
C LYS A 32 1.36 13.33 -4.41
N VAL A 33 0.50 13.33 -3.40
CA VAL A 33 -0.88 13.81 -3.48
C VAL A 33 -1.04 14.95 -2.48
N LYS A 34 -1.43 16.13 -2.95
CA LYS A 34 -1.58 17.36 -2.12
C LYS A 34 -0.34 17.62 -1.24
N GLY A 35 0.86 17.45 -1.80
CA GLY A 35 2.13 17.65 -1.11
C GLY A 35 2.58 16.53 -0.16
N ARG A 36 1.80 15.46 0.00
CA ARG A 36 2.12 14.33 0.91
C ARG A 36 2.50 13.09 0.12
N TYR A 37 3.50 12.36 0.61
CA TYR A 37 3.88 11.07 0.03
C TYR A 37 2.83 10.00 0.34
N VAL A 38 2.39 9.30 -0.71
CA VAL A 38 1.44 8.19 -0.64
C VAL A 38 1.87 7.06 -1.58
N ALA A 39 1.57 5.81 -1.22
CA ALA A 39 1.71 4.65 -2.10
C ALA A 39 0.33 4.09 -2.49
N PHE A 40 0.19 3.50 -3.66
CA PHE A 40 -1.00 2.70 -3.96
C PHE A 40 -0.93 1.36 -3.22
N ALA A 41 -2.09 0.76 -2.94
CA ALA A 41 -2.14 -0.52 -2.22
C ALA A 41 -1.37 -1.61 -2.98
N VAL A 42 -1.50 -1.64 -4.31
CA VAL A 42 -0.77 -2.57 -5.19
C VAL A 42 0.75 -2.45 -5.04
N ASP A 43 1.29 -1.22 -5.00
CA ASP A 43 2.74 -1.02 -4.83
C ASP A 43 3.22 -1.48 -3.45
N VAL A 44 2.40 -1.28 -2.40
CA VAL A 44 2.71 -1.74 -1.04
C VAL A 44 2.70 -3.26 -0.97
N MET A 45 1.71 -3.91 -1.58
CA MET A 45 1.62 -5.37 -1.63
C MET A 45 2.81 -5.97 -2.36
N ALA A 46 3.16 -5.46 -3.54
CA ALA A 46 4.35 -5.88 -4.26
C ALA A 46 5.64 -5.68 -3.42
N ALA A 47 5.78 -4.53 -2.75
CA ALA A 47 6.91 -4.26 -1.86
C ALA A 47 6.98 -5.20 -0.64
N MET A 48 5.84 -5.77 -0.22
CA MET A 48 5.76 -6.80 0.82
C MET A 48 6.03 -8.22 0.28
N GLY A 49 6.33 -8.36 -1.02
CA GLY A 49 6.51 -9.67 -1.67
C GLY A 49 5.19 -10.39 -1.98
N ILE A 50 4.08 -9.64 -2.03
CA ILE A 50 2.77 -10.16 -2.42
C ILE A 50 2.59 -9.85 -3.92
N ASP A 51 3.10 -10.74 -4.77
CA ASP A 51 3.07 -10.58 -6.23
C ASP A 51 1.69 -10.85 -6.85
N ASP A 52 0.77 -11.43 -6.08
CA ASP A 52 -0.68 -11.41 -6.33
C ASP A 52 -1.36 -11.91 -5.04
N PRO A 53 -2.28 -11.17 -4.41
CA PRO A 53 -3.31 -11.87 -3.67
C PRO A 53 -4.03 -12.70 -4.72
N ILE A 54 -4.04 -14.03 -4.59
CA ILE A 54 -4.95 -14.86 -5.37
C ILE A 54 -6.37 -14.39 -4.99
N VAL A 55 -6.88 -13.35 -5.66
CA VAL A 55 -8.26 -12.91 -5.55
C VAL A 55 -9.02 -13.98 -6.27
N ARG A 56 -9.43 -14.99 -5.51
CA ARG A 56 -10.28 -16.04 -6.06
C ARG A 56 -11.60 -15.38 -6.36
N THR A 57 -12.31 -15.88 -7.37
CA THR A 57 -13.67 -15.42 -7.69
C THR A 57 -14.57 -15.38 -6.43
N GLY A 58 -14.31 -16.25 -5.46
CA GLY A 58 -14.98 -16.25 -4.15
C GLY A 58 -14.77 -14.98 -3.33
N ASP A 59 -13.58 -14.36 -3.35
CA ASP A 59 -13.31 -13.12 -2.61
C ASP A 59 -14.05 -11.93 -3.22
N LEU A 60 -14.18 -11.91 -4.56
CA LEU A 60 -14.98 -10.91 -5.28
C LEU A 60 -16.46 -11.06 -4.97
N LEU A 61 -16.97 -12.31 -4.97
CA LEU A 61 -18.36 -12.59 -4.63
C LEU A 61 -18.67 -12.22 -3.18
N ALA A 62 -17.78 -12.55 -2.23
CA ALA A 62 -17.94 -12.19 -0.83
C ALA A 62 -17.95 -10.67 -0.63
N GLY A 63 -17.07 -9.93 -1.33
CA GLY A 63 -17.07 -8.46 -1.32
C GLY A 63 -18.36 -7.87 -1.90
N ALA A 64 -18.86 -8.42 -3.01
CA ALA A 64 -20.11 -8.00 -3.63
C ALA A 64 -21.32 -8.28 -2.72
N GLU A 65 -21.36 -9.44 -2.07
CA GLU A 65 -22.41 -9.77 -1.11
C GLU A 65 -22.38 -8.84 0.11
N PHE A 66 -21.20 -8.54 0.64
CA PHE A 66 -21.04 -7.61 1.75
C PHE A 66 -21.57 -6.23 1.40
N ALA A 67 -21.16 -5.68 0.25
CA ALA A 67 -21.64 -4.38 -0.24
C ALA A 67 -23.16 -4.37 -0.46
N ARG A 68 -23.73 -5.45 -0.98
CA ARG A 68 -25.19 -5.58 -1.15
C ARG A 68 -25.96 -5.63 0.17
N ARG A 69 -25.35 -6.16 1.23
CA ARG A 69 -26.02 -6.36 2.53
C ARG A 69 -25.94 -5.13 3.44
N TRP A 70 -24.93 -4.27 3.24
CA TRP A 70 -24.62 -3.16 4.14
C TRP A 70 -24.40 -1.82 3.43
N GLY A 71 -24.54 -1.76 2.11
CA GLY A 71 -24.42 -0.56 1.29
C GLY A 71 -25.74 0.13 0.99
#